data_AF-A0A7X3UIW9-F1
#
_entry.id   AF-A0A7X3UIW9-F1
#
_cell.length_a   1.000
_cell.length_b   1.000
_cell.length_c   1.000
_cell.angle_alpha   90.00
_cell.angle_beta   90.00
_cell.angle_gamma   90.00
#
_symmetry.space_group_name_H-M   'P 1'
#
loop_
_entity.id
_entity.type
_entity.pdbx_description
1 polymer ?
#
loop_
_entity_poly.entity_id
_entity_poly.type
_entity_poly.pdbx_seq_one_letter_code
_entity_poly.pdbx_strand_id
1 'polypeptide(L)'
;MKILIIFSICVLVLAGCTSVEYQKMQAERDQLLKNYEDLREENSELKLKSGITDTLLGKWKFLSLEMAESGVTQEVAEAKAALYALELKNLTLEFFEEKGIYHYRGGKGGTEVFGQFTVITIRYGDEPFPFIRFIRRTGPKMAELLFAASADGRALGLSSAPGFGTARDIGISVTPDRLYLTMHGKMQSGPDGWVQSGGVRCYFERIEK
;
A
#
# COMPACT_ATOMS: atom_id res chain seq x y z
N MET A 1 15.12 -48.44 52.61
CA MET A 1 15.81 -48.42 51.30
C MET A 1 14.86 -48.35 50.09
N LYS A 2 13.62 -48.88 50.14
CA LYS A 2 12.66 -48.80 49.01
C LYS A 2 12.03 -47.41 48.76
N ILE A 3 11.90 -46.57 49.79
CA ILE A 3 11.29 -45.22 49.68
C ILE A 3 12.21 -44.21 48.97
N LEU A 4 13.54 -44.37 49.07
CA LEU A 4 14.51 -43.48 48.42
C LEU A 4 14.58 -43.68 46.89
N ILE A 5 14.30 -44.89 46.40
CA ILE A 5 14.30 -45.21 44.97
C ILE A 5 13.08 -44.57 44.28
N ILE A 6 11.92 -44.56 44.95
CA ILE A 6 10.69 -43.96 44.42
C ILE A 6 10.84 -42.43 44.29
N PHE A 7 11.43 -41.77 45.28
CA PHE A 7 11.69 -40.32 45.21
C PHE A 7 12.67 -39.94 44.09
N SER A 8 13.70 -40.76 43.83
CA SER A 8 14.67 -40.51 42.75
C SER A 8 14.05 -40.66 41.36
N ILE A 9 13.13 -41.61 41.18
CA ILE A 9 12.38 -41.79 39.92
C ILE A 9 11.41 -40.62 39.69
N CYS A 10 10.68 -40.17 40.72
CA CYS A 10 9.78 -39.02 40.59
C CYS A 10 10.50 -37.72 40.20
N VAL A 11 11.71 -37.47 40.71
CA VAL A 11 12.51 -36.28 40.34
C VAL A 11 13.00 -36.35 38.89
N LEU A 12 13.37 -37.53 38.39
CA LEU A 12 13.79 -37.72 36.99
C LEU A 12 12.63 -37.56 36.00
N VAL A 13 11.43 -38.03 36.36
CA VAL A 13 10.22 -37.85 35.53
C VAL A 13 9.80 -36.38 35.49
N LEU A 14 9.85 -35.67 36.62
CA LEU A 14 9.53 -34.23 36.67
C LEU A 14 10.53 -33.38 35.89
N ALA A 15 11.84 -33.66 35.99
CA ALA A 15 12.87 -32.94 35.22
C ALA A 15 12.78 -33.22 33.71
N GLY A 16 12.39 -34.45 33.32
CA GLY A 16 12.19 -34.84 31.92
C GLY A 16 10.97 -34.21 31.26
N CYS A 17 9.87 -34.02 31.99
CA CYS A 17 8.68 -33.34 31.44
C CYS A 17 8.93 -31.84 31.25
N THR A 18 9.59 -31.16 32.21
CA THR A 18 9.91 -29.74 32.10
C THR A 18 10.90 -29.42 30.99
N SER A 19 11.84 -30.34 30.69
CA SER A 19 12.83 -30.12 29.63
C SER A 19 12.25 -30.31 28.23
N VAL A 20 11.30 -31.24 28.04
CA VAL A 20 10.60 -31.44 26.77
C VAL A 20 9.64 -30.28 26.47
N GLU A 21 8.91 -29.77 27.47
CA GLU A 21 8.09 -28.57 27.31
C GLU A 21 8.93 -27.34 27.01
N TYR A 22 10.08 -27.18 27.68
CA TYR A 22 11.01 -26.09 27.41
C TYR A 22 11.60 -26.16 25.99
N GLN A 23 12.04 -27.35 25.55
CA GLN A 23 12.54 -27.56 24.19
C GLN A 23 11.48 -27.29 23.13
N LYS A 24 10.23 -27.70 23.38
CA LYS A 24 9.09 -27.43 22.48
C LYS A 24 8.81 -25.93 22.37
N MET A 25 8.77 -25.23 23.51
CA MET A 25 8.55 -23.78 23.55
C MET A 25 9.68 -23.01 22.86
N GLN A 26 10.92 -23.48 23.00
CA GLN A 26 12.07 -22.88 22.32
C GLN A 26 12.03 -23.11 20.81
N ALA A 27 11.66 -24.31 20.36
CA ALA A 27 11.45 -24.60 18.94
C ALA A 27 10.30 -23.78 18.34
N GLU A 28 9.18 -23.61 19.06
CA GLU A 28 8.07 -22.75 18.63
C GLU A 28 8.50 -21.28 18.53
N ARG A 29 9.28 -20.78 19.51
CA ARG A 29 9.84 -19.43 19.46
C ARG A 29 10.80 -19.24 18.29
N ASP A 30 11.70 -20.18 18.06
CA ASP A 30 12.67 -20.12 16.97
C ASP A 30 11.96 -20.21 15.61
N GLN A 31 10.91 -21.03 15.51
CA GLN A 31 10.06 -21.11 14.32
C GLN A 31 9.31 -19.79 14.07
N LEU A 32 8.77 -19.15 15.11
CA LEU A 32 8.12 -17.84 15.00
C LEU A 32 9.10 -16.75 14.59
N LEU A 33 10.30 -16.72 15.18
CA LEU A 33 11.38 -15.80 14.81
C LEU A 33 11.78 -15.99 13.35
N LYS A 34 11.98 -17.24 12.92
CA LYS A 34 12.33 -17.54 11.54
C LYS A 34 11.24 -17.12 10.57
N ASN A 35 9.97 -17.45 10.85
CA ASN A 35 8.85 -17.01 10.03
C ASN A 35 8.76 -15.48 9.95
N TYR A 36 9.04 -14.78 11.05
CA TYR A 36 9.09 -13.33 11.10
C TYR A 36 10.24 -12.76 10.26
N GLU A 37 11.44 -13.34 10.35
CA GLU A 37 12.60 -12.95 9.55
C GLU A 37 12.38 -13.22 8.05
N ASP A 38 11.82 -14.38 7.70
CA ASP A 38 11.47 -14.75 6.32
C ASP A 38 10.44 -13.77 5.73
N LEU A 39 9.36 -13.47 6.47
CA LEU A 39 8.36 -12.47 6.07
C LEU A 39 8.95 -11.06 5.94
N ARG A 40 9.90 -10.70 6.80
CA ARG A 40 10.60 -9.42 6.75
C ARG A 40 11.52 -9.34 5.53
N GLU A 41 12.16 -10.44 5.15
CA GLU A 41 13.04 -10.50 3.99
C GLU A 41 12.25 -10.50 2.67
N GLU A 42 11.13 -11.23 2.62
CA GLU A 42 10.18 -11.22 1.50
C GLU A 42 9.59 -9.82 1.32
N ASN A 43 9.17 -9.17 2.41
CA ASN A 43 8.69 -7.78 2.44
C ASN A 43 9.83 -6.76 2.62
N SER A 44 11.04 -7.09 2.19
CA SER A 44 12.11 -6.09 2.15
C SER A 44 11.75 -4.98 1.17
N GLU A 45 12.04 -3.73 1.55
CA GLU A 45 11.60 -2.55 0.79
C GLU A 45 12.11 -2.57 -0.66
N LEU A 46 13.29 -3.16 -0.90
CA LEU A 46 13.88 -3.32 -2.22
C LEU A 46 13.11 -4.34 -3.08
N LYS A 47 12.73 -5.51 -2.54
CA LYS A 47 11.94 -6.51 -3.26
C LYS A 47 10.55 -5.97 -3.61
N LEU A 48 9.90 -5.29 -2.66
CA LEU A 48 8.61 -4.64 -2.91
C LEU A 48 8.72 -3.53 -3.97
N LYS A 49 9.72 -2.66 -3.85
CA LYS A 49 9.94 -1.57 -4.80
C LYS A 49 10.18 -2.11 -6.21
N SER A 50 11.07 -3.08 -6.37
CA SER A 50 11.38 -3.68 -7.68
C SER A 50 10.16 -4.39 -8.27
N GLY A 51 9.51 -5.26 -7.51
CA GLY A 51 8.31 -5.97 -7.97
C GLY A 51 7.17 -5.03 -8.39
N ILE A 52 6.91 -3.96 -7.63
CA ILE A 52 5.92 -2.94 -8.01
C ILE A 52 6.37 -2.19 -9.26
N THR A 53 7.64 -1.78 -9.34
CA THR A 53 8.15 -1.01 -10.49
C THR A 53 8.06 -1.83 -11.78
N ASP A 54 8.50 -3.08 -11.76
CA ASP A 54 8.48 -3.98 -12.91
C ASP A 54 7.04 -4.27 -13.36
N THR A 55 6.13 -4.48 -12.40
CA THR A 55 4.72 -4.70 -12.71
C THR A 55 4.04 -3.41 -13.20
N LEU A 56 4.50 -2.24 -12.78
CA LEU A 56 3.90 -0.96 -13.16
C LEU A 56 4.17 -0.58 -14.63
N LEU A 57 5.29 -1.01 -15.19
CA LEU A 57 5.65 -0.71 -16.58
C LEU A 57 4.55 -1.15 -17.55
N GLY A 58 4.33 -0.37 -18.60
CA GLY A 58 3.28 -0.58 -19.59
C GLY A 58 2.20 0.50 -19.54
N LYS A 59 1.11 0.25 -20.25
CA LYS A 59 0.03 1.22 -20.47
C LYS A 59 -1.24 0.80 -19.77
N TRP A 60 -1.88 1.80 -19.17
CA TRP A 60 -3.01 1.66 -18.27
C TRP A 60 -4.12 2.60 -18.68
N LYS A 61 -5.36 2.13 -18.64
CA LYS A 61 -6.56 2.91 -18.93
C LYS A 61 -7.41 3.04 -17.69
N PHE A 62 -7.88 4.25 -17.42
CA PHE A 62 -8.77 4.50 -16.30
C PHE A 62 -10.10 3.73 -16.47
N LEU A 63 -10.52 3.09 -15.38
CA LEU A 63 -11.74 2.30 -15.30
C LEU A 63 -12.81 3.00 -14.45
N SER A 64 -12.47 3.28 -13.19
CA SER A 64 -13.42 3.79 -12.20
C SER A 64 -12.68 4.50 -11.07
N LEU A 65 -13.45 5.14 -10.20
CA LEU A 65 -12.97 5.85 -9.04
C LEU A 65 -13.91 5.57 -7.87
N GLU A 66 -13.35 5.36 -6.69
CA GLU A 66 -14.08 5.25 -5.44
C GLU A 66 -13.66 6.34 -4.46
N MET A 67 -14.63 6.83 -3.68
CA MET A 67 -14.42 7.87 -2.70
C MET A 67 -14.92 7.40 -1.33
N ALA A 68 -14.04 7.47 -0.33
CA ALA A 68 -14.38 7.33 1.07
C ALA A 68 -14.29 8.71 1.72
N GLU A 69 -15.42 9.43 1.77
CA GLU A 69 -15.55 10.76 2.37
C GLU A 69 -16.20 10.66 3.75
N SER A 70 -15.56 11.23 4.77
CA SER A 70 -16.13 11.32 6.11
C SER A 70 -17.16 12.46 6.19
N GLY A 71 -18.34 12.19 6.76
CA GLY A 71 -19.35 13.21 7.03
C GLY A 71 -20.39 13.42 5.93
N VAL A 72 -20.40 12.56 4.91
CA VAL A 72 -21.46 12.47 3.90
C VAL A 72 -22.03 11.05 3.86
N THR A 73 -23.26 10.89 3.35
CA THR A 73 -23.82 9.56 3.11
C THR A 73 -23.07 8.86 1.98
N GLN A 74 -23.08 7.53 1.98
CA GLN A 74 -22.44 6.72 0.93
C GLN A 74 -22.97 7.08 -0.46
N GLU A 75 -24.28 7.29 -0.62
CA GLU A 75 -24.92 7.68 -1.87
C GLU A 75 -24.37 8.99 -2.44
N VAL A 76 -24.09 9.98 -1.58
CA VAL A 76 -23.50 11.26 -1.99
C VAL A 76 -22.04 11.08 -2.42
N ALA A 77 -21.28 10.25 -1.70
CA ALA A 77 -19.90 9.94 -2.07
C ALA A 77 -19.83 9.20 -3.42
N GLU A 78 -20.72 8.24 -3.65
CA GLU A 78 -20.84 7.50 -4.92
C GLU A 78 -21.25 8.42 -6.08
N ALA A 79 -22.20 9.33 -5.86
CA ALA A 79 -22.62 10.29 -6.88
C ALA A 79 -21.48 11.25 -7.27
N LYS A 80 -20.72 11.76 -6.29
CA LYS A 80 -19.52 12.57 -6.54
C LYS A 80 -18.47 11.76 -7.31
N ALA A 81 -18.19 10.53 -6.88
CA ALA A 81 -17.23 9.66 -7.52
C ALA A 81 -17.59 9.39 -9.00
N ALA A 82 -18.87 9.13 -9.28
CA ALA A 82 -19.38 8.92 -10.63
C ALA A 82 -19.19 10.16 -11.52
N LEU A 83 -19.45 11.37 -10.99
CA LEU A 83 -19.22 12.61 -11.73
C LEU A 83 -17.73 12.79 -12.06
N TYR A 84 -16.82 12.56 -11.11
CA TYR A 84 -15.38 12.64 -11.37
C TYR A 84 -14.87 11.57 -12.32
N ALA A 85 -15.41 10.35 -12.23
CA ALA A 85 -15.06 9.28 -13.15
C ALA A 85 -15.38 9.64 -14.61
N LEU A 86 -16.44 10.42 -14.87
CA LEU A 86 -16.74 10.93 -16.21
C LEU A 86 -15.66 11.89 -16.72
N GLU A 87 -15.08 12.72 -15.85
CA GLU A 87 -13.99 13.61 -16.24
C GLU A 87 -12.70 12.85 -16.55
N LEU A 88 -12.47 11.71 -15.88
CA LEU A 88 -11.33 10.82 -16.10
C LEU A 88 -11.56 9.81 -17.22
N LYS A 89 -12.72 9.85 -17.87
CA LYS A 89 -13.07 8.98 -18.98
C LYS A 89 -12.01 9.10 -20.08
N ASN A 90 -11.47 7.97 -20.50
CA ASN A 90 -10.38 7.84 -21.48
C ASN A 90 -9.01 8.35 -21.00
N LEU A 91 -8.82 8.63 -19.72
CA LEU A 91 -7.48 8.84 -19.17
C LEU A 91 -6.65 7.57 -19.41
N THR A 92 -5.49 7.75 -20.01
CA THR A 92 -4.45 6.71 -20.09
C THR A 92 -3.20 7.18 -19.39
N LEU A 93 -2.53 6.27 -18.70
CA LEU A 93 -1.20 6.44 -18.13
C LEU A 93 -0.28 5.39 -18.72
N GLU A 94 0.95 5.76 -19.02
CA GLU A 94 1.99 4.85 -19.45
C GLU A 94 3.22 5.07 -18.59
N PHE A 95 3.76 3.96 -18.09
CA PHE A 95 4.99 3.94 -17.31
C PHE A 95 6.03 3.18 -18.11
N PHE A 96 7.19 3.77 -18.29
CA PHE A 96 8.24 3.20 -19.11
C PHE A 96 9.61 3.50 -18.54
N GLU A 97 10.58 2.71 -18.95
CA GLU A 97 11.98 2.88 -18.59
C GLU A 97 12.74 3.37 -19.82
N GLU A 98 13.61 4.35 -19.62
CA GLU A 98 14.54 4.83 -20.63
C GLU A 98 15.90 5.11 -19.97
N LYS A 99 16.94 4.37 -20.38
CA LYS A 99 18.34 4.58 -19.95
C LYS A 99 18.55 4.59 -18.43
N GLY A 100 17.89 3.67 -17.73
CA GLY A 100 17.92 3.50 -16.28
C GLY A 100 16.99 4.44 -15.53
N ILE A 101 16.17 5.22 -16.21
CA ILE A 101 15.29 6.23 -15.62
C ILE A 101 13.83 5.86 -15.88
N TYR A 102 13.03 5.91 -14.81
CA TYR A 102 11.62 5.61 -14.85
C TYR A 102 10.79 6.85 -15.16
N HIS A 103 10.03 6.77 -16.23
CA HIS A 103 9.23 7.85 -16.80
C HIS A 103 7.76 7.51 -16.80
N TYR A 104 6.93 8.55 -16.72
CA TYR A 104 5.51 8.42 -16.94
C TYR A 104 5.03 9.44 -17.96
N ARG A 105 4.05 9.05 -18.76
CA ARG A 105 3.23 9.97 -19.54
C ARG A 105 1.75 9.64 -19.36
N GLY A 106 0.92 10.64 -19.51
CA GLY A 106 -0.51 10.45 -19.38
C GLY A 106 -1.27 11.46 -20.24
N GLY A 107 -2.48 11.08 -20.61
CA GLY A 107 -3.31 11.89 -21.50
C GLY A 107 -4.78 11.71 -21.17
N LYS A 108 -5.50 12.83 -21.14
CA LYS A 108 -6.96 12.90 -20.98
C LYS A 108 -7.49 13.97 -21.91
N GLY A 109 -8.06 13.57 -23.05
CA GLY A 109 -8.47 14.50 -24.09
C GLY A 109 -7.28 15.32 -24.59
N GLY A 110 -7.37 16.66 -24.51
CA GLY A 110 -6.28 17.58 -24.89
C GLY A 110 -5.26 17.89 -23.80
N THR A 111 -5.40 17.29 -22.60
CA THR A 111 -4.44 17.48 -21.50
C THR A 111 -3.44 16.34 -21.46
N GLU A 112 -2.16 16.69 -21.57
CA GLU A 112 -1.05 15.74 -21.45
C GLU A 112 -0.22 16.04 -20.20
N VAL A 113 0.35 14.99 -19.62
CA VAL A 113 1.28 15.06 -18.50
C VAL A 113 2.50 14.19 -18.82
N PHE A 114 3.68 14.66 -18.44
CA PHE A 114 4.91 13.89 -18.56
C PHE A 114 5.85 14.16 -17.39
N GLY A 115 6.60 13.15 -16.98
CA GLY A 115 7.62 13.30 -15.95
C GLY A 115 8.37 12.01 -15.63
N GLN A 116 8.95 11.99 -14.45
CA GLN A 116 9.64 10.84 -13.88
C GLN A 116 8.84 10.31 -12.69
N PHE A 117 8.99 9.02 -12.38
CA PHE A 117 8.40 8.45 -11.19
C PHE A 117 9.41 7.66 -10.38
N THR A 118 9.13 7.49 -9.10
CA THR A 118 9.86 6.55 -8.24
C THR A 118 8.90 5.91 -7.26
N VAL A 119 9.04 4.62 -7.06
CA VAL A 119 8.33 3.87 -6.01
C VAL A 119 9.15 3.97 -4.74
N ILE A 120 8.50 4.37 -3.66
CA ILE A 120 9.06 4.44 -2.32
C ILE A 120 8.22 3.60 -1.38
N THR A 121 8.82 3.15 -0.29
CA THR A 121 8.12 2.39 0.74
C THR A 121 8.31 3.10 2.06
N ILE A 122 7.23 3.31 2.81
CA ILE A 122 7.26 3.90 4.15
C ILE A 122 6.72 2.85 5.12
N ARG A 123 7.44 2.60 6.21
CA ARG A 123 6.98 1.67 7.26
C ARG A 123 6.13 2.38 8.30
N TYR A 124 5.03 1.74 8.67
CA TYR A 124 4.22 2.11 9.83
C TYR A 124 4.14 0.90 10.77
N GLY A 125 4.88 0.95 11.87
CA GLY A 125 5.21 -0.27 12.61
C GLY A 125 6.09 -1.19 11.76
N ASP A 126 5.74 -2.47 11.69
CA ASP A 126 6.47 -3.46 10.90
C ASP A 126 5.95 -3.58 9.46
N GLU A 127 4.81 -2.95 9.14
CA GLU A 127 4.16 -3.05 7.83
C GLU A 127 4.72 -2.01 6.83
N PRO A 128 5.22 -2.44 5.67
CA PRO A 128 5.64 -1.56 4.59
C PRO A 128 4.46 -1.11 3.73
N PHE A 129 4.31 0.20 3.55
CA PHE A 129 3.29 0.80 2.68
C PHE A 129 3.95 1.40 1.43
N PRO A 130 3.64 0.89 0.23
CA PRO A 130 4.18 1.42 -1.02
C PRO A 130 3.46 2.70 -1.47
N PHE A 131 4.27 3.65 -1.91
CA PHE A 131 3.83 4.89 -2.53
C PHE A 131 4.57 5.14 -3.84
N ILE A 132 3.95 5.91 -4.72
CA ILE A 132 4.55 6.43 -5.94
C ILE A 132 4.70 7.95 -5.83
N ARG A 133 5.89 8.42 -6.17
CA ARG A 133 6.21 9.84 -6.28
C ARG A 133 6.36 10.22 -7.73
N PHE A 134 5.58 11.22 -8.14
CA PHE A 134 5.63 11.78 -9.49
C PHE A 134 6.43 13.08 -9.50
N ILE A 135 7.52 13.10 -10.28
CA ILE A 135 8.34 14.27 -10.54
C ILE A 135 7.93 14.84 -11.89
N ARG A 136 7.00 15.79 -11.84
CA ARG A 136 6.42 16.42 -13.03
C ARG A 136 7.46 17.18 -13.84
N ARG A 137 7.43 17.00 -15.17
CA ARG A 137 8.19 17.83 -16.13
C ARG A 137 7.27 18.77 -16.91
N THR A 138 6.12 18.28 -17.37
CA THR A 138 5.10 19.07 -18.10
C THR A 138 3.69 18.67 -17.67
N GLY A 139 2.70 19.53 -17.97
CA GLY A 139 1.29 19.29 -17.67
C GLY A 139 0.87 19.63 -16.22
N PRO A 140 -0.32 19.19 -15.78
CA PRO A 140 -0.76 19.31 -14.39
C PRO A 140 0.00 18.36 -13.45
N LYS A 141 -0.08 18.58 -12.13
CA LYS A 141 0.44 17.56 -11.19
C LYS A 141 -0.42 16.30 -11.28
N MET A 142 0.18 15.13 -11.00
CA MET A 142 -0.58 13.87 -11.04
C MET A 142 -1.78 13.87 -10.09
N ALA A 143 -1.63 14.45 -8.88
CA ALA A 143 -2.75 14.56 -7.94
C ALA A 143 -3.88 15.48 -8.45
N GLU A 144 -3.54 16.57 -9.14
CA GLU A 144 -4.51 17.46 -9.78
C GLU A 144 -5.25 16.73 -10.92
N LEU A 145 -4.50 15.95 -11.72
CA LEU A 145 -5.06 15.17 -12.82
C LEU A 145 -5.99 14.05 -12.35
N LEU A 146 -5.62 13.31 -11.31
CA LEU A 146 -6.32 12.10 -10.87
C LEU A 146 -7.44 12.35 -9.85
N PHE A 147 -7.27 13.34 -8.98
CA PHE A 147 -8.13 13.50 -7.81
C PHE A 147 -8.79 14.88 -7.74
N ALA A 148 -8.69 15.67 -8.82
CA ALA A 148 -9.14 17.05 -8.87
C ALA A 148 -8.64 17.85 -7.66
N ALA A 149 -7.39 17.59 -7.25
CA ALA A 149 -6.79 18.26 -6.11
C ALA A 149 -6.63 19.76 -6.39
N SER A 150 -7.06 20.61 -5.47
CA SER A 150 -6.79 22.05 -5.53
C SER A 150 -5.29 22.34 -5.32
N ALA A 151 -4.86 23.59 -5.56
CA ALA A 151 -3.46 23.98 -5.51
C ALA A 151 -2.77 23.72 -4.15
N ASP A 152 -3.56 23.64 -3.07
CA ASP A 152 -3.17 23.27 -1.71
C ASP A 152 -3.12 21.74 -1.47
N GLY A 153 -3.36 20.94 -2.51
CA GLY A 153 -3.30 19.48 -2.49
C GLY A 153 -4.61 18.79 -2.10
N ARG A 154 -5.68 19.52 -1.77
CA ARG A 154 -6.94 18.91 -1.32
C ARG A 154 -7.74 18.34 -2.48
N ALA A 155 -7.93 17.02 -2.52
CA ALA A 155 -8.91 16.45 -3.45
C ALA A 155 -10.34 16.75 -3.05
N LEU A 156 -11.18 16.76 -4.06
CA LEU A 156 -12.61 16.61 -3.91
C LEU A 156 -12.92 15.32 -3.13
N GLY A 157 -13.70 15.46 -2.06
CA GLY A 157 -14.03 14.37 -1.11
C GLY A 157 -13.10 14.23 0.09
N LEU A 158 -12.04 15.04 0.18
CA LEU A 158 -11.12 15.06 1.34
C LEU A 158 -11.13 16.41 2.07
N SER A 159 -11.98 17.35 1.62
CA SER A 159 -12.20 18.67 2.21
C SER A 159 -12.62 18.64 3.69
N SER A 160 -13.26 17.56 4.12
CA SER A 160 -13.74 17.32 5.50
C SER A 160 -12.86 16.34 6.28
N ALA A 161 -11.84 15.74 5.66
CA ALA A 161 -10.98 14.75 6.30
C ALA A 161 -9.93 15.45 7.20
N PRO A 162 -9.95 15.25 8.54
CA PRO A 162 -8.98 15.88 9.42
C PRO A 162 -7.56 15.38 9.13
N GLY A 163 -6.61 16.32 8.98
CA GLY A 163 -5.18 16.01 8.83
C GLY A 163 -4.63 15.94 7.41
N PHE A 164 -5.34 16.50 6.43
CA PHE A 164 -4.92 16.53 5.01
C PHE A 164 -3.66 17.36 4.70
N GLY A 165 -3.09 18.06 5.67
CA GLY A 165 -1.97 18.98 5.47
C GLY A 165 -0.63 18.34 5.06
N THR A 166 -0.55 17.00 4.96
CA THR A 166 0.71 16.27 4.80
C THR A 166 0.70 15.16 3.73
N ALA A 167 -0.43 14.85 3.08
CA ALA A 167 -0.48 13.80 2.07
C ALA A 167 0.14 14.28 0.74
N ARG A 168 1.46 14.11 0.59
CA ARG A 168 2.19 14.44 -0.65
C ARG A 168 2.38 13.25 -1.59
N ASP A 169 2.30 12.04 -1.07
CA ASP A 169 2.63 10.82 -1.80
C ASP A 169 1.34 10.02 -2.10
N ILE A 170 1.26 9.44 -3.31
CA ILE A 170 0.12 8.68 -3.79
C ILE A 170 0.38 7.21 -3.47
N GLY A 171 -0.52 6.55 -2.74
CA GLY A 171 -0.43 5.11 -2.47
C GLY A 171 -0.56 4.32 -3.78
N ILE A 172 0.23 3.26 -3.93
CA ILE A 172 0.21 2.42 -5.13
C ILE A 172 -0.01 0.96 -4.77
N SER A 173 -0.92 0.31 -5.47
CA SER A 173 -1.03 -1.14 -5.50
C SER A 173 -1.14 -1.56 -6.95
N VAL A 174 -0.40 -2.59 -7.34
CA VAL A 174 -0.35 -3.04 -8.74
C VAL A 174 -0.30 -4.55 -8.79
N THR A 175 -1.05 -5.09 -9.74
CA THR A 175 -1.07 -6.50 -10.13
C THR A 175 -0.82 -6.58 -11.64
N PRO A 176 -0.66 -7.78 -12.22
CA PRO A 176 -0.50 -7.89 -13.66
C PRO A 176 -1.62 -7.22 -14.47
N ASP A 177 -2.86 -7.13 -13.97
CA ASP A 177 -3.99 -6.62 -14.77
C ASP A 177 -4.62 -5.33 -14.22
N ARG A 178 -4.31 -4.97 -12.97
CA ARG A 178 -4.91 -3.82 -12.26
C ARG A 178 -3.86 -2.94 -11.64
N LEU A 179 -4.06 -1.63 -11.78
CA LEU A 179 -3.32 -0.59 -11.06
C LEU A 179 -4.32 0.22 -10.23
N TYR A 180 -3.95 0.47 -8.98
CA TYR A 180 -4.67 1.30 -8.04
C TYR A 180 -3.76 2.45 -7.61
N LEU A 181 -4.21 3.68 -7.86
CA LEU A 181 -3.57 4.89 -7.36
C LEU A 181 -4.50 5.54 -6.36
N THR A 182 -4.06 5.66 -5.11
CA THR A 182 -4.90 6.12 -4.02
C THR A 182 -4.31 7.35 -3.38
N MET A 183 -5.11 8.40 -3.23
CA MET A 183 -4.78 9.49 -2.32
C MET A 183 -5.47 9.24 -0.98
N HIS A 184 -4.66 8.87 0.00
CA HIS A 184 -5.12 8.54 1.35
C HIS A 184 -5.31 9.80 2.20
N GLY A 185 -6.22 9.73 3.17
CA GLY A 185 -6.23 10.65 4.30
C GLY A 185 -5.15 10.30 5.33
N LYS A 186 -5.40 10.60 6.60
CA LYS A 186 -4.43 10.35 7.67
C LYS A 186 -4.26 8.84 7.93
N MET A 187 -3.04 8.41 8.22
CA MET A 187 -2.80 7.10 8.84
C MET A 187 -3.31 7.13 10.30
N GLN A 188 -4.18 6.20 10.65
CA GLN A 188 -4.79 6.07 11.98
C GLN A 188 -4.47 4.70 12.55
N SER A 189 -4.13 4.64 13.83
CA SER A 189 -4.01 3.37 14.55
C SER A 189 -5.40 2.91 14.97
N GLY A 190 -5.83 1.75 14.48
CA GLY A 190 -7.04 1.05 14.94
C GLY A 190 -6.70 -0.19 15.79
N PRO A 191 -7.71 -0.91 16.29
CA PRO A 191 -7.53 -2.13 17.06
C PRO A 191 -6.76 -3.23 16.30
N ASP A 192 -6.93 -3.24 14.97
CA ASP A 192 -6.34 -4.25 14.07
C ASP A 192 -5.05 -3.78 13.39
N GLY A 193 -4.46 -2.66 13.84
CA GLY A 193 -3.22 -2.12 13.28
C GLY A 193 -3.37 -0.75 12.62
N TRP A 194 -2.43 -0.41 11.73
CA TRP A 194 -2.43 0.88 11.04
C TRP A 194 -3.39 0.87 9.85
N VAL A 195 -4.35 1.79 9.83
CA VAL A 195 -5.36 1.92 8.77
C VAL A 195 -5.31 3.32 8.17
N GLN A 196 -5.34 3.40 6.85
CA GLN A 196 -5.47 4.68 6.15
C GLN A 196 -6.93 5.12 6.14
N SER A 197 -7.20 6.27 6.74
CA SER A 197 -8.57 6.82 6.81
C SER A 197 -8.96 7.54 5.52
N GLY A 198 -10.17 7.24 5.04
CA GLY A 198 -10.75 7.87 3.85
C GLY A 198 -9.87 7.74 2.60
N GLY A 199 -10.25 8.44 1.54
CA GLY A 199 -9.41 8.58 0.36
C GLY A 199 -10.18 8.62 -0.95
N VAL A 200 -9.44 8.92 -2.01
CA VAL A 200 -9.90 8.74 -3.39
C VAL A 200 -9.00 7.70 -4.04
N ARG A 201 -9.61 6.63 -4.57
CA ARG A 201 -8.89 5.55 -5.25
C ARG A 201 -9.29 5.50 -6.70
N CYS A 202 -8.31 5.65 -7.59
CA CYS A 202 -8.47 5.47 -9.02
C CYS A 202 -8.08 4.06 -9.43
N TYR A 203 -8.92 3.44 -10.25
CA TYR A 203 -8.78 2.10 -10.78
C TYR A 203 -8.37 2.16 -12.24
N PHE A 204 -7.38 1.34 -12.61
CA PHE A 204 -6.92 1.22 -13.99
C PHE A 204 -6.84 -0.23 -14.42
N GLU A 205 -7.12 -0.46 -15.70
CA GLU A 205 -6.88 -1.73 -16.39
C GLU A 205 -5.66 -1.63 -17.28
N ARG A 206 -4.89 -2.72 -17.38
CA ARG A 206 -3.78 -2.76 -18.34
C ARG A 206 -4.31 -2.89 -19.76
N ILE A 207 -3.73 -2.11 -20.67
CA ILE A 207 -4.02 -2.18 -22.11
C ILE A 207 -2.78 -2.51 -22.95
N GLU A 208 -1.57 -2.37 -22.41
CA GLU A 208 -0.30 -2.72 -23.06
C GLU A 208 0.75 -3.08 -22.00
N LYS A 209 1.69 -3.98 -22.34
CA LYS A 209 2.83 -4.35 -21.48
C LYS A 209 4.08 -3.61 -21.91
#